data_AF-H0HXI2-F1
#
_entry.id   AF-H0HXI2-F1
#
_cell.length_a   1.000
_cell.length_b   1.000
_cell.length_c   1.000
_cell.angle_alpha   90.00
_cell.angle_beta   90.00
_cell.angle_gamma   90.00
#
_symmetry.space_group_name_H-M   'P 1'
#
loop_
_entity.id
_entity.type
_entity.pdbx_description
1 polymer ?
#
loop_
_entity_poly.entity_id
_entity_poly.type
_entity_poly.pdbx_seq_one_letter_code
_entity_poly.pdbx_strand_id
1 'polypeptide(L)'
;MKLHLDKVRLFEIAISNRNGRIDFHPSNADGSAKEWDQSGSIRQPKNHLVEHDWVRFDRPISVETRRLDDWCSEADLSRIDFIWMDVQGAESDVIAGGRQTLSNTRFIYTEYSDHELYEGQLSLQAILDLLPSFEVVTCYPDGVEGNVLLRNTRL
;
A
#
# COMPACT_ATOMS: atom_id res chain seq x y z
N MET A 1 2.67 17.27 -28.03
CA MET A 1 3.24 16.36 -27.00
C MET A 1 2.40 15.08 -27.00
N LYS A 2 2.82 14.03 -27.71
CA LYS A 2 2.14 12.72 -27.66
C LYS A 2 2.56 12.07 -26.35
N LEU A 3 1.66 12.05 -25.37
CA LEU A 3 1.91 11.51 -24.04
C LEU A 3 2.21 10.00 -24.12
N HIS A 4 3.19 9.54 -23.35
CA HIS A 4 3.68 8.16 -23.26
C HIS A 4 2.69 7.15 -22.65
N LEU A 5 1.38 7.36 -22.82
CA LEU A 5 0.34 6.54 -22.18
C LEU A 5 0.36 5.08 -22.64
N ASP A 6 1.00 4.77 -23.79
CA ASP A 6 1.15 3.40 -24.28
C ASP A 6 1.93 2.48 -23.33
N LYS A 7 2.71 3.05 -22.40
CA LYS A 7 3.46 2.33 -21.36
C LYS A 7 2.76 2.32 -20.00
N VAL A 8 1.56 2.88 -19.91
CA VAL A 8 0.75 2.90 -18.69
C VAL A 8 -0.37 1.87 -18.83
N ARG A 9 -0.61 1.12 -17.77
CA ARG A 9 -1.72 0.18 -17.64
C ARG A 9 -2.36 0.41 -16.29
N LEU A 10 -3.69 0.46 -16.27
CA LEU A 10 -4.48 0.56 -15.05
C LEU A 10 -5.19 -0.77 -14.85
N PHE A 11 -5.19 -1.26 -13.61
CA PHE A 11 -5.87 -2.48 -13.20
C PHE A 11 -6.73 -2.16 -11.99
N GLU A 12 -8.03 -2.49 -12.05
CA GLU A 12 -8.98 -2.30 -10.96
C GLU A 12 -8.91 -3.48 -9.97
N ILE A 13 -7.75 -3.64 -9.32
CA ILE A 13 -7.47 -4.71 -8.35
C ILE A 13 -6.79 -4.15 -7.11
N ALA A 14 -7.04 -4.75 -5.96
CA ALA A 14 -6.25 -4.50 -4.76
C ALA A 14 -5.14 -5.56 -4.61
N ILE A 15 -3.95 -5.15 -4.21
CA ILE A 15 -2.87 -6.08 -3.89
C ILE A 15 -3.01 -6.53 -2.43
N SER A 16 -2.98 -7.85 -2.19
CA SER A 16 -3.23 -8.46 -0.88
C SER A 16 -2.43 -9.76 -0.70
N ASN A 17 -2.62 -10.44 0.43
CA ASN A 17 -1.98 -11.74 0.72
C ASN A 17 -2.68 -12.92 0.04
N ARG A 18 -3.81 -12.70 -0.64
CA ARG A 18 -4.60 -13.74 -1.32
C ARG A 18 -5.26 -13.24 -2.60
N ASN A 19 -5.48 -14.17 -3.53
CA ASN A 19 -6.35 -13.93 -4.69
C ASN A 19 -7.81 -14.12 -4.28
N GLY A 20 -8.72 -13.38 -4.91
CA GLY A 20 -10.16 -13.52 -4.68
C GLY A 20 -10.83 -12.17 -4.53
N ARG A 21 -11.64 -12.03 -3.47
CA ARG A 21 -12.35 -10.79 -3.17
C ARG A 21 -12.21 -10.40 -1.70
N ILE A 22 -12.20 -9.11 -1.43
CA ILE A 22 -12.21 -8.51 -0.09
C ILE A 22 -13.10 -7.27 -0.10
N ASP A 23 -13.54 -6.85 1.08
CA ASP A 23 -14.14 -5.53 1.24
C ASP A 23 -13.03 -4.48 1.26
N PHE A 24 -13.18 -3.47 0.41
CA PHE A 24 -12.39 -2.24 0.42
C PHE A 24 -13.22 -1.14 1.06
N HIS A 25 -12.60 -0.36 1.94
CA HIS A 25 -13.21 0.69 2.72
C HIS A 25 -12.76 2.04 2.17
N PRO A 26 -13.46 2.63 1.17
CA PRO A 26 -13.12 3.95 0.67
C PRO A 26 -13.47 5.01 1.72
N SER A 27 -12.61 6.04 1.85
CA SER A 27 -12.97 7.22 2.61
C SER A 27 -14.01 8.06 1.85
N ASN A 28 -14.81 8.83 2.58
CA ASN A 28 -15.82 9.69 1.97
C ASN A 28 -15.16 10.84 1.20
N ALA A 29 -15.73 11.19 0.04
CA ALA A 29 -15.32 12.34 -0.78
C ALA A 29 -16.30 13.51 -0.66
N ASP A 30 -17.05 13.58 0.45
CA ASP A 30 -18.18 14.49 0.65
C ASP A 30 -18.10 15.23 1.99
N GLY A 31 -19.01 16.19 2.19
CA GLY A 31 -19.06 16.98 3.43
C GLY A 31 -17.76 17.74 3.68
N SER A 32 -17.17 17.55 4.86
CA SER A 32 -15.86 18.10 5.26
C SER A 32 -14.68 17.49 4.52
N ALA A 33 -14.84 16.29 3.94
CA ALA A 33 -13.82 15.58 3.16
C ALA A 33 -14.05 15.73 1.64
N LYS A 34 -14.72 16.81 1.21
CA LYS A 34 -15.04 17.00 -0.21
C LYS A 34 -13.75 17.00 -1.05
N GLU A 35 -13.71 16.14 -2.07
CA GLU A 35 -12.54 15.93 -2.95
C GLU A 35 -11.30 15.32 -2.24
N TRP A 36 -11.50 14.68 -1.08
CA TRP A 36 -10.43 14.05 -0.29
C TRP A 36 -10.75 12.57 0.02
N ASP A 37 -10.73 11.71 -0.99
CA ASP A 37 -10.95 10.26 -0.89
C ASP A 37 -9.64 9.44 -0.82
N GLN A 38 -8.64 9.98 -0.12
CA GLN A 38 -7.24 9.50 -0.16
C GLN A 38 -6.88 8.50 0.96
N SER A 39 -7.84 8.00 1.74
CA SER A 39 -7.58 7.11 2.89
C SER A 39 -8.18 5.71 2.72
N GLY A 40 -8.45 5.28 1.49
CA GLY A 40 -9.09 3.99 1.24
C GLY A 40 -8.18 2.80 1.52
N SER A 41 -8.69 1.78 2.21
CA SER A 41 -7.91 0.58 2.56
C SER A 41 -8.70 -0.73 2.43
N ILE A 42 -8.00 -1.85 2.21
CA ILE A 42 -8.59 -3.19 2.38
C ILE A 42 -8.67 -3.60 3.86
N ARG A 43 -8.07 -2.83 4.76
CA ARG A 43 -8.19 -3.00 6.21
C ARG A 43 -9.28 -2.11 6.75
N GLN A 44 -9.94 -2.57 7.81
CA GLN A 44 -10.96 -1.78 8.49
C GLN A 44 -10.30 -0.56 9.15
N PRO A 45 -10.80 0.66 8.91
CA PRO A 45 -10.37 1.85 9.64
C PRO A 45 -10.62 1.68 11.14
N LYS A 46 -9.64 2.07 11.95
CA LYS A 46 -9.67 1.99 13.42
C LYS A 46 -9.50 3.40 14.01
N ASN A 47 -8.28 3.77 14.40
CA ASN A 47 -8.02 5.06 15.04
C ASN A 47 -8.05 6.24 14.05
N HIS A 48 -8.08 5.97 12.74
CA HIS A 48 -8.28 7.00 11.71
C HIS A 48 -9.50 7.90 12.01
N LEU A 49 -10.59 7.31 12.51
CA LEU A 49 -11.82 8.02 12.88
C LEU A 49 -11.67 8.99 14.06
N VAL A 50 -10.59 8.88 14.83
CA VAL A 50 -10.29 9.74 15.99
C VAL A 50 -9.31 10.84 15.60
N GLU A 51 -8.28 10.48 14.81
CA GLU A 51 -7.25 11.43 14.36
C GLU A 51 -7.76 12.33 13.21
N HIS A 52 -8.71 11.82 12.42
CA HIS A 52 -9.37 12.51 11.32
C HIS A 52 -10.89 12.31 11.40
N ASP A 53 -11.50 12.87 12.45
CA ASP A 53 -12.94 12.75 12.74
C ASP A 53 -13.90 13.26 11.63
N TRP A 54 -13.37 14.04 10.70
CA TRP A 54 -14.06 14.55 9.53
C TRP A 54 -14.07 13.56 8.35
N VAL A 55 -13.37 12.43 8.47
CA VAL A 55 -13.29 11.33 7.51
C VAL A 55 -14.18 10.18 7.97
N ARG A 56 -14.94 9.61 7.03
CA ARG A 56 -15.89 8.52 7.26
C ARG A 56 -15.67 7.42 6.23
N PHE A 57 -16.10 6.21 6.57
CA PHE A 57 -15.94 5.00 5.76
C PHE A 57 -17.27 4.26 5.62
N ASP A 58 -18.27 4.97 5.10
CA ASP A 58 -19.68 4.59 5.23
C ASP A 58 -20.11 3.43 4.32
N ARG A 59 -19.34 3.14 3.25
CA ARG A 59 -19.78 2.27 2.16
C ARG A 59 -18.64 1.36 1.67
N PRO A 60 -18.38 0.22 2.34
CA PRO A 60 -17.44 -0.75 1.81
C PRO A 60 -17.91 -1.30 0.46
N ILE A 61 -16.96 -1.54 -0.44
CA ILE A 61 -17.19 -2.14 -1.75
C ILE A 61 -16.38 -3.43 -1.87
N SER A 62 -17.00 -4.47 -2.42
CA SER A 62 -16.25 -5.71 -2.70
C SER A 62 -15.37 -5.49 -3.93
N VAL A 63 -14.06 -5.68 -3.78
CA VAL A 63 -13.06 -5.54 -4.86
C VAL A 63 -12.37 -6.86 -5.14
N GLU A 64 -11.82 -7.00 -6.34
CA GLU A 64 -10.95 -8.12 -6.69
C GLU A 64 -9.57 -7.94 -6.04
N THR A 65 -9.01 -9.03 -5.52
CA THR A 65 -7.65 -9.04 -4.96
C THR A 65 -6.72 -9.93 -5.76
N ARG A 66 -5.44 -9.54 -5.79
CA ARG A 66 -4.32 -10.36 -6.27
C ARG A 66 -3.16 -10.34 -5.29
N ARG A 67 -2.47 -11.45 -5.17
CA ARG A 67 -1.10 -11.48 -4.65
C ARG A 67 -0.18 -10.77 -5.64
N LEU A 68 0.75 -9.98 -5.13
CA LEU A 68 1.73 -9.27 -5.96
C LEU A 68 2.59 -10.26 -6.77
N ASP A 69 2.97 -11.41 -6.18
CA ASP A 69 3.71 -12.46 -6.88
C ASP A 69 2.94 -12.99 -8.10
N ASP A 70 1.65 -13.27 -7.93
CA ASP A 70 0.81 -13.86 -8.97
C ASP A 70 0.55 -12.85 -10.10
N TRP A 71 0.23 -11.59 -9.75
CA TRP A 71 0.05 -10.53 -10.75
C TRP A 71 1.35 -10.24 -11.54
N CYS A 72 2.50 -10.17 -10.87
CA CYS A 72 3.77 -9.96 -11.57
C CYS A 72 4.12 -11.13 -12.50
N SER A 73 3.80 -12.36 -12.10
CA SER A 73 3.98 -13.53 -12.96
C SER A 73 3.07 -13.49 -14.20
N GLU A 74 1.80 -13.08 -14.05
CA GLU A 74 0.85 -12.92 -15.17
C GLU A 74 1.27 -11.80 -16.13
N ALA A 75 1.93 -10.76 -15.61
CA ALA A 75 2.42 -9.62 -16.37
C ALA A 75 3.84 -9.81 -16.95
N ASP A 76 4.44 -11.01 -16.79
CA ASP A 76 5.83 -11.32 -17.18
C ASP A 76 6.87 -10.34 -16.58
N LEU A 77 6.61 -9.83 -15.37
CA LEU A 77 7.48 -8.90 -14.64
C LEU A 77 8.43 -9.68 -13.72
N SER A 78 9.66 -9.90 -14.19
CA SER A 78 10.69 -10.61 -13.44
C SER A 78 11.62 -9.71 -12.61
N ARG A 79 11.66 -8.41 -12.91
CA ARG A 79 12.46 -7.40 -12.19
C ARG A 79 11.70 -6.08 -12.13
N ILE A 80 11.78 -5.41 -10.99
CA ILE A 80 11.13 -4.13 -10.75
C ILE A 80 12.16 -3.14 -10.21
N ASP A 81 12.37 -2.03 -10.91
CA ASP A 81 13.29 -1.01 -10.41
C ASP A 81 12.69 -0.25 -9.21
N PHE A 82 11.38 -0.01 -9.20
CA PHE A 82 10.73 0.80 -8.18
C PHE A 82 9.27 0.39 -7.98
N ILE A 83 8.87 0.23 -6.72
CA ILE A 83 7.47 0.14 -6.30
C ILE A 83 7.14 1.38 -5.47
N TRP A 84 6.10 2.11 -5.88
CA TRP A 84 5.41 3.08 -5.03
C TRP A 84 4.22 2.37 -4.40
N MET A 85 4.20 2.25 -3.08
CA MET A 85 3.19 1.50 -2.33
C MET A 85 2.55 2.41 -1.29
N ASP A 86 1.39 2.95 -1.63
CA ASP A 86 0.52 3.63 -0.69
C ASP A 86 -0.77 2.79 -0.64
N VAL A 87 -0.90 1.99 0.42
CA VAL A 87 -1.98 1.01 0.59
C VAL A 87 -2.70 1.16 1.94
N GLN A 88 -2.49 2.30 2.60
CA GLN A 88 -3.23 2.71 3.79
C GLN A 88 -3.32 1.61 4.84
N GLY A 89 -2.17 1.21 5.39
CA GLY A 89 -2.06 0.25 6.50
C GLY A 89 -2.05 -1.22 6.07
N ALA A 90 -2.28 -1.51 4.79
CA ALA A 90 -2.26 -2.88 4.24
C ALA A 90 -0.87 -3.36 3.77
N GLU A 91 0.22 -2.69 4.18
CA GLU A 91 1.58 -2.99 3.73
C GLU A 91 1.95 -4.46 4.03
N SER A 92 1.52 -4.97 5.19
CA SER A 92 1.74 -6.36 5.58
C SER A 92 1.09 -7.38 4.62
N ASP A 93 -0.07 -7.05 4.05
CA ASP A 93 -0.78 -7.91 3.09
C ASP A 93 -0.05 -7.95 1.75
N VAL A 94 0.41 -6.79 1.28
CA VAL A 94 1.23 -6.69 0.06
C VAL A 94 2.53 -7.45 0.22
N ILE A 95 3.22 -7.28 1.35
CA ILE A 95 4.49 -7.97 1.62
C ILE A 95 4.29 -9.49 1.70
N ALA A 96 3.23 -9.95 2.39
CA ALA A 96 2.90 -11.37 2.45
C ALA A 96 2.56 -11.96 1.08
N GLY A 97 1.84 -11.21 0.23
CA GLY A 97 1.49 -11.61 -1.13
C GLY A 97 2.61 -11.47 -2.16
N GLY A 98 3.73 -10.82 -1.82
CA GLY A 98 4.73 -10.36 -2.77
C GLY A 98 6.17 -10.75 -2.48
N ARG A 99 6.43 -11.73 -1.61
CA ARG A 99 7.80 -12.02 -1.13
C ARG A 99 8.77 -12.33 -2.28
N GLN A 100 8.33 -13.02 -3.33
CA GLN A 100 9.18 -13.33 -4.48
C GLN A 100 9.43 -12.09 -5.32
N THR A 101 8.38 -11.33 -5.65
CA THR A 101 8.49 -10.08 -6.39
C THR A 101 9.39 -9.08 -5.68
N LEU A 102 9.16 -8.85 -4.38
CA LEU A 102 9.92 -7.89 -3.58
C LEU A 102 11.40 -8.26 -3.48
N SER A 103 11.74 -9.56 -3.49
CA SER A 103 13.14 -9.99 -3.53
C SER A 103 13.87 -9.57 -4.82
N ASN A 104 13.13 -9.33 -5.90
CA ASN A 104 13.61 -8.87 -7.21
C ASN A 104 13.27 -7.39 -7.48
N THR A 105 12.84 -6.65 -6.45
CA THR A 105 12.56 -5.21 -6.52
C THR A 105 13.74 -4.42 -5.95
N ARG A 106 14.22 -3.38 -6.66
CA ARG A 106 15.38 -2.59 -6.21
C ARG A 106 15.03 -1.56 -5.15
N PHE A 107 13.89 -0.89 -5.29
CA PHE A 107 13.44 0.16 -4.37
C PHE A 107 11.94 0.03 -4.06
N ILE A 108 11.59 0.33 -2.82
CA ILE A 108 10.20 0.45 -2.36
C ILE A 108 10.07 1.81 -1.70
N TYR A 109 9.09 2.60 -2.12
CA TYR A 109 8.64 3.79 -1.40
C TYR A 109 7.27 3.47 -0.81
N THR A 110 7.12 3.58 0.51
CA THR A 110 5.86 3.23 1.18
C THR A 110 5.54 4.16 2.33
N GLU A 111 4.25 4.30 2.62
CA GLU A 111 3.76 4.95 3.83
C GLU A 111 3.91 4.05 5.07
N TYR A 112 3.92 4.68 6.24
CA TYR A 112 3.84 4.03 7.55
C TYR A 112 3.15 4.96 8.56
N SER A 113 2.56 4.36 9.59
CA SER A 113 2.20 5.04 10.83
C SER A 113 2.58 4.16 12.02
N ASP A 114 3.19 4.75 13.04
CA ASP A 114 3.46 4.06 14.31
C ASP A 114 2.22 4.05 15.23
N HIS A 115 1.11 4.67 14.79
CA HIS A 115 -0.22 4.49 15.34
C HIS A 115 -1.04 3.54 14.45
N GLU A 116 -1.85 2.69 15.07
CA GLU A 116 -2.69 1.74 14.34
C GLU A 116 -3.96 2.45 13.81
N LEU A 117 -3.83 3.16 12.68
CA LEU A 117 -4.95 3.83 12.02
C LEU A 117 -5.94 2.84 11.43
N TYR A 118 -5.45 1.69 10.95
CA TYR A 118 -6.24 0.59 10.37
C TYR A 118 -5.99 -0.71 11.14
N GLU A 119 -7.00 -1.57 11.26
CA GLU A 119 -6.91 -2.81 12.03
C GLU A 119 -5.74 -3.70 11.57
N GLY A 120 -4.82 -4.01 12.49
CA GLY A 120 -3.65 -4.84 12.22
C GLY A 120 -2.60 -4.21 11.31
N GLN A 121 -2.65 -2.88 11.10
CA GLN A 121 -1.58 -2.10 10.50
C GLN A 121 -0.27 -2.29 11.28
N LEU A 122 0.84 -2.36 10.55
CA LEU A 122 2.16 -2.48 11.14
C LEU A 122 2.82 -1.11 11.35
N SER A 123 3.59 -0.99 12.42
CA SER A 123 4.53 0.12 12.61
C SER A 123 5.67 0.07 11.59
N LEU A 124 6.43 1.16 11.45
CA LEU A 124 7.58 1.19 10.55
C LEU A 124 8.56 0.05 10.86
N GLN A 125 8.89 -0.14 12.14
CA GLN A 125 9.82 -1.20 12.56
C GLN A 125 9.31 -2.59 12.15
N ALA A 126 8.02 -2.86 12.33
CA ALA A 126 7.45 -4.15 11.96
C ALA A 126 7.41 -4.36 10.43
N ILE A 127 7.20 -3.31 9.63
CA ILE A 127 7.35 -3.36 8.17
C ILE A 127 8.79 -3.73 7.78
N LEU A 128 9.79 -3.09 8.39
CA LEU A 128 11.21 -3.36 8.15
C LEU A 128 11.60 -4.81 8.52
N ASP A 129 11.05 -5.33 9.62
CA ASP A 129 11.29 -6.71 10.04
C ASP A 129 10.79 -7.74 9.02
N LEU A 130 9.72 -7.42 8.26
CA LEU A 130 9.23 -8.25 7.16
C LEU A 130 10.06 -8.13 5.88
N LEU A 131 10.92 -7.11 5.78
CA LEU A 131 11.75 -6.81 4.61
C LEU A 131 13.27 -6.86 4.95
N PRO A 132 13.81 -7.99 5.46
CA PRO A 132 15.18 -8.06 5.99
C PRO A 132 16.29 -7.88 4.95
N SER A 133 15.95 -7.82 3.66
CA SER A 133 16.90 -7.53 2.57
C SER A 133 16.90 -6.07 2.16
N PHE A 134 16.03 -5.25 2.76
CA PHE A 134 15.92 -3.84 2.49
C PHE A 134 16.55 -3.03 3.62
N GLU A 135 17.15 -1.91 3.25
CA GLU A 135 17.64 -0.90 4.19
C GLU A 135 16.92 0.42 3.94
N VAL A 136 16.81 1.24 4.99
CA VAL A 136 16.28 2.59 4.88
C VAL A 136 17.28 3.49 4.17
N VAL A 137 16.87 4.10 3.06
CA VAL A 137 17.63 5.15 2.38
C VAL A 137 17.32 6.50 3.01
N THR A 138 16.04 6.78 3.22
CA THR A 138 15.58 8.03 3.83
C THR A 138 14.15 7.87 4.34
N CYS A 139 13.82 8.61 5.40
CA CYS A 139 12.46 8.75 5.92
C CYS A 139 12.00 10.20 5.75
N TYR A 140 10.71 10.36 5.52
CA TYR A 140 10.00 11.62 5.43
C TYR A 140 8.90 11.62 6.51
N PRO A 141 9.28 11.79 7.79
CA PRO A 141 8.33 11.72 8.90
C PRO A 141 7.42 12.96 8.95
N ASP A 142 6.16 12.73 9.31
CA ASP A 142 5.20 13.74 9.77
C ASP A 142 4.60 13.25 11.09
N GLY A 143 5.16 13.71 12.20
CA GLY A 143 4.79 13.22 13.53
C GLY A 143 5.14 11.74 13.72
N VAL A 144 4.11 10.92 13.96
CA VAL A 144 4.22 9.45 14.13
C VAL A 144 4.00 8.69 12.83
N GLU A 145 3.80 9.40 11.73
CA GLU A 145 3.51 8.85 10.41
C GLU A 145 4.57 9.30 9.41
N GLY A 146 4.45 8.84 8.18
CA GLY A 146 5.22 9.40 7.08
C GLY A 146 5.50 8.40 5.99
N ASN A 147 6.49 8.75 5.19
CA ASN A 147 6.92 7.94 4.06
C ASN A 147 8.35 7.45 4.26
N VAL A 148 8.68 6.28 3.73
CA VAL A 148 10.02 5.71 3.78
C VAL A 148 10.44 5.20 2.41
N LEU A 149 11.67 5.53 2.01
CA LEU A 149 12.33 4.95 0.85
C LEU A 149 13.27 3.84 1.32
N LEU A 150 13.07 2.65 0.78
CA LEU A 150 13.82 1.44 1.06
C LEU A 150 14.62 1.00 -0.18
N ARG A 151 15.85 0.51 0.03
CA ARG A 151 16.69 -0.08 -1.02
C ARG A 151 16.98 -1.54 -0.72
N ASN A 152 16.82 -2.40 -1.72
CA ASN A 152 17.21 -3.79 -1.64
C ASN A 152 18.74 -3.92 -1.70
N THR A 153 19.32 -4.56 -0.69
CA THR A 153 20.78 -4.73 -0.53
C THR A 153 21.35 -5.89 -1.34
N ARG A 154 20.49 -6.67 -2.01
CA ARG A 154 20.87 -7.85 -2.80
C ARG A 154 20.91 -7.59 -4.32
N LEU A 155 20.57 -6.38 -4.78
CA LEU A 155 20.44 -6.01 -6.20
C LEU A 155 21.34 -4.83 -6.59
#